data_AF-A0A9D5S6A3-F1
#
_entry.id   AF-A0A9D5S6A3-F1
#
_cell.length_a   1.000
_cell.length_b   1.000
_cell.length_c   1.000
_cell.angle_alpha   90.00
_cell.angle_beta   90.00
_cell.angle_gamma   90.00
#
_symmetry.space_group_name_H-M   'P 1'
#
loop_
_entity.id
_entity.type
_entity.pdbx_description
1 polymer ?
#
loop_
_entity_poly.entity_id
_entity_poly.type
_entity_poly.pdbx_seq_one_letter_code
_entity_poly.pdbx_strand_id
1 'polypeptide(L)'
;MILDNHIEKTEDSLQMLDQSLPQASADSFVYGLQQRKWTDWDILQFKLNIRNSHNFAMMENMRLRKWGVSFNEEYATDHNTYFTTAERTMNRIHCTLSGIRRAVTKLCYSSRKQLPTDTKTPSVFERSPLLNGTYSPDLFGLDSYGQNVQELYKELVAYLKTAEENIALCIEVINRENDIRQNPGECMELHDKCYDITFQHSKRIIDRLKDSNANIDNDIMNGIMTAENAQETIVELFHMLNVDQWTDYVICRATVEAKATGLSTTELRLWGRENKAQVMKVRKLLAHIDALEIDKIKRRNALSGYFVMRLMYWCNIKDNSMHSLLLDYITSNYKGQIVKMGAIKAEKHKLAHIDNSENKAQQTDFNQKIENFLASF
;
A
#
# COMPACT_ATOMS: atom_id res chain seq x y z
N MET A 1 -0.83 -15.78 9.22
CA MET A 1 0.60 -15.97 9.58
C MET A 1 0.93 -14.86 10.56
N ILE A 2 1.33 -15.24 11.77
CA ILE A 2 1.50 -14.35 12.92
C ILE A 2 2.61 -13.34 12.59
N LEU A 3 2.25 -12.06 12.54
CA LEU A 3 3.18 -10.94 12.39
C LEU A 3 4.18 -11.03 13.54
N ASP A 4 5.44 -11.23 13.17
CA ASP A 4 6.52 -11.46 14.13
C ASP A 4 6.75 -10.16 14.93
N ASN A 5 6.51 -10.27 16.23
CA ASN A 5 6.66 -9.21 17.22
C ASN A 5 8.14 -8.86 17.40
N HIS A 6 8.66 -7.98 16.56
CA HIS A 6 9.91 -7.28 16.84
C HIS A 6 9.65 -5.84 17.27
N ILE A 7 9.24 -5.75 18.54
CA ILE A 7 9.54 -4.68 19.51
C ILE A 7 9.50 -3.28 18.90
N GLU A 8 8.32 -2.68 18.96
CA GLU A 8 8.12 -1.22 18.92
C GLU A 8 9.15 -0.54 19.83
N LYS A 9 10.05 0.24 19.24
CA LYS A 9 10.78 1.27 19.97
C LYS A 9 10.08 2.59 19.69
N THR A 10 9.43 3.10 20.73
CA THR A 10 8.47 4.20 20.70
C THR A 10 9.13 5.58 20.53
N GLU A 11 8.28 6.56 20.18
CA GLU A 11 8.49 8.02 20.18
C GLU A 11 9.30 8.52 21.40
N ASP A 12 9.15 7.86 22.55
CA ASP A 12 9.89 8.13 23.79
C ASP A 12 11.42 8.09 23.59
N SER A 13 11.91 7.17 22.76
CA SER A 13 13.34 7.03 22.45
C SER A 13 13.88 8.27 21.72
N LEU A 14 13.02 8.94 20.95
CA LEU A 14 13.33 10.14 20.16
C LEU A 14 13.28 11.39 21.01
N GLN A 15 12.25 11.50 21.86
CA GLN A 15 12.13 12.59 22.83
C GLN A 15 13.29 12.57 23.84
N MET A 16 13.75 11.39 24.28
CA MET A 16 14.94 11.26 25.13
C MET A 16 16.23 11.72 24.44
N LEU A 17 16.33 11.54 23.12
CA LEU A 17 17.46 11.95 22.30
C LEU A 17 17.49 13.48 22.11
N ASP A 18 16.35 14.08 21.77
CA ASP A 18 16.18 15.52 21.67
C ASP A 18 16.53 16.24 22.98
N GLN A 19 16.10 15.68 24.13
CA GLN A 19 16.46 16.18 25.46
C GLN A 19 17.95 16.03 25.82
N SER A 20 18.69 15.13 25.14
CA SER A 20 20.11 14.84 25.42
C SER A 20 21.09 15.68 24.59
N LEU A 21 20.65 16.22 23.45
CA LEU A 21 21.45 17.08 22.57
C LEU A 21 21.91 18.39 23.25
N PRO A 22 21.05 19.11 23.99
CA PRO A 22 21.45 20.30 24.75
C PRO A 22 22.54 20.03 25.81
N GLN A 23 22.62 18.79 26.32
CA GLN A 23 23.62 18.37 27.31
C GLN A 23 25.00 18.11 26.69
N ALA A 24 25.12 18.11 25.36
CA ALA A 24 26.36 17.90 24.60
C ALA A 24 26.84 19.17 23.89
N SER A 25 26.62 20.36 24.48
CA SER A 25 27.07 21.64 23.92
C SER A 25 28.58 21.64 23.59
N ALA A 26 28.97 22.27 22.48
CA ALA A 26 30.38 22.39 22.10
C ALA A 26 31.22 23.12 23.17
N ASP A 27 30.60 24.00 23.96
CA ASP A 27 31.23 24.69 25.09
C ASP A 27 31.58 23.75 26.25
N SER A 28 30.75 22.73 26.51
CA SER A 28 31.07 21.66 27.47
C SER A 28 32.31 20.87 27.04
N PHE A 29 32.52 20.72 25.72
CA PHE A 29 33.70 20.08 25.16
C PHE A 29 34.97 20.94 25.32
N VAL A 30 34.88 22.26 25.09
CA VAL A 30 35.99 23.22 25.31
C VAL A 30 36.40 23.27 26.78
N TYR A 31 35.43 23.31 27.71
CA TYR A 31 35.72 23.26 29.14
C TYR A 31 36.41 21.94 29.54
N GLY A 32 36.04 20.81 28.95
CA GLY A 32 36.72 19.52 29.16
C GLY A 32 38.18 19.51 28.66
N LEU A 33 38.49 20.25 27.59
CA LEU A 33 39.85 20.42 27.07
C LEU A 33 40.74 21.26 27.99
N GLN A 34 40.18 22.22 28.72
CA GLN A 34 40.92 23.04 29.70
C GLN A 34 41.40 22.23 30.92
N GLN A 35 40.70 21.14 31.25
CA GLN A 35 40.92 20.39 32.50
C GLN A 35 42.01 19.30 32.38
N ARG A 36 42.51 18.94 31.18
CA ARG A 36 43.69 18.05 30.95
C ARG A 36 44.37 18.26 29.59
N LYS A 37 45.69 17.98 29.53
CA LYS A 37 46.55 18.01 28.33
C LYS A 37 46.24 16.86 27.35
N TRP A 38 45.36 17.09 26.38
CA TRP A 38 45.30 16.23 25.19
C TRP A 38 46.61 16.35 24.41
N THR A 39 47.06 15.26 23.79
CA THR A 39 48.10 15.37 22.75
C THR A 39 47.45 15.79 21.44
N ASP A 40 48.22 16.43 20.55
CA ASP A 40 47.72 16.76 19.20
C ASP A 40 47.22 15.53 18.43
N TRP A 41 47.80 14.36 18.71
CA TRP A 41 47.38 13.10 18.10
C TRP A 41 45.98 12.67 18.55
N ASP A 42 45.67 12.80 19.85
CA ASP A 42 44.34 12.47 20.38
C ASP A 42 43.26 13.37 19.79
N ILE A 43 43.57 14.66 19.66
CA ILE A 43 42.68 15.67 19.05
C ILE A 43 42.43 15.31 17.59
N LEU A 44 43.48 14.91 16.87
CA LEU A 44 43.40 14.51 15.47
C LEU A 44 42.52 13.28 15.25
N GLN A 45 42.68 12.21 16.05
CA GLN A 45 41.82 11.03 15.93
C GLN A 45 40.36 11.32 16.24
N PHE A 46 40.11 12.12 17.27
CA PHE A 46 38.75 12.44 17.65
C PHE A 46 38.06 13.29 16.58
N LYS A 47 38.80 14.23 15.98
CA LYS A 47 38.34 15.00 14.79
C LYS A 47 37.98 14.08 13.63
N LEU A 48 38.82 13.09 13.31
CA LEU A 48 38.55 12.14 12.22
C LEU A 48 37.29 11.29 12.48
N ASN A 49 37.06 10.85 13.71
CA ASN A 49 35.88 10.08 14.07
C ASN A 49 34.58 10.90 13.97
N ILE A 50 34.61 12.15 14.43
CA ILE A 50 33.47 13.07 14.29
C ILE A 50 33.21 13.36 12.82
N ARG A 51 34.25 13.67 12.04
CA ARG A 51 34.12 13.96 10.61
C ARG A 51 33.52 12.80 9.82
N ASN A 52 33.93 11.56 10.11
CA ASN A 52 33.34 10.38 9.49
C ASN A 52 31.86 10.21 9.85
N SER A 53 31.49 10.47 11.11
CA SER A 53 30.10 10.45 11.56
C SER A 53 29.28 11.58 10.94
N HIS A 54 29.87 12.75 10.76
CA HIS A 54 29.27 13.93 10.16
C HIS A 54 28.98 13.72 8.68
N ASN A 55 29.93 13.19 7.91
CA ASN A 55 29.70 12.84 6.50
C ASN A 55 28.51 11.87 6.33
N PHE A 56 28.38 10.89 7.24
CA PHE A 56 27.24 9.99 7.24
C PHE A 56 25.93 10.73 7.57
N ALA A 57 25.93 11.56 8.62
CA ALA A 57 24.76 12.33 9.01
C ALA A 57 24.28 13.29 7.90
N MET A 58 25.21 13.92 7.17
CA MET A 58 24.89 14.77 6.01
C MET A 58 24.27 13.96 4.86
N MET A 59 24.80 12.77 4.57
CA MET A 59 24.25 11.89 3.53
C MET A 59 22.81 11.47 3.88
N GLU A 60 22.56 11.10 5.13
CA GLU A 60 21.22 10.74 5.59
C GLU A 60 20.29 11.96 5.61
N ASN A 61 20.76 13.15 5.99
CA ASN A 61 19.98 14.38 5.90
C ASN A 61 19.46 14.63 4.48
N MET A 62 20.34 14.46 3.48
CA MET A 62 19.94 14.61 2.07
C MET A 62 18.88 13.59 1.64
N ARG A 63 18.96 12.34 2.14
CA ARG A 63 17.95 11.31 1.86
C ARG A 63 16.62 11.65 2.51
N LEU A 64 16.64 11.96 3.81
CA LEU A 64 15.46 12.35 4.59
C LEU A 64 14.76 13.56 3.97
N ARG A 65 15.49 14.60 3.58
CA ARG A 65 14.92 15.79 2.91
C ARG A 65 14.28 15.46 1.57
N LYS A 66 14.91 14.61 0.74
CA LYS A 66 14.37 14.27 -0.58
C LYS A 66 13.06 13.49 -0.45
N TRP A 67 12.95 12.66 0.56
CA TRP A 67 11.90 11.65 0.68
C TRP A 67 10.76 12.11 1.58
N GLY A 68 11.05 12.89 2.64
CA GLY A 68 10.03 13.48 3.53
C GLY A 68 9.03 14.38 2.80
N VAL A 69 9.35 14.84 1.59
CA VAL A 69 8.44 15.62 0.74
C VAL A 69 7.25 14.79 0.25
N SER A 70 7.43 13.49 -0.06
CA SER A 70 6.38 12.67 -0.66
C SER A 70 5.95 11.47 0.19
N PHE A 71 6.66 11.15 1.27
CA PHE A 71 6.43 9.94 2.06
C PHE A 71 4.98 9.82 2.57
N ASN A 72 4.45 10.88 3.19
CA ASN A 72 3.07 10.90 3.67
C ASN A 72 2.03 11.10 2.54
N GLU A 73 2.47 11.30 1.29
CA GLU A 73 1.60 11.32 0.11
C GLU A 73 1.49 9.96 -0.59
N GLU A 74 2.29 8.97 -0.16
CA GLU A 74 2.26 7.59 -0.65
C GLU A 74 1.49 6.72 0.35
N TYR A 75 0.61 5.83 -0.12
CA TYR A 75 -0.10 4.89 0.74
C TYR A 75 0.73 3.62 1.07
N ALA A 76 1.50 3.15 0.09
CA ALA A 76 2.39 2.00 0.19
C ALA A 76 3.77 2.39 -0.34
N THR A 77 4.83 1.89 0.30
CA THR A 77 6.19 2.30 -0.03
C THR A 77 7.17 1.14 0.14
N ASP A 78 8.17 1.03 -0.76
CA ASP A 78 9.23 0.02 -0.60
C ASP A 78 10.18 0.37 0.55
N HIS A 79 9.99 1.57 1.08
CA HIS A 79 10.71 2.10 2.20
C HIS A 79 9.98 1.84 3.51
N ASN A 80 9.13 0.81 3.68
CA ASN A 80 8.54 0.48 4.99
C ASN A 80 9.58 0.19 6.09
N THR A 81 10.83 -0.03 5.68
CA THR A 81 12.02 0.06 6.54
C THR A 81 12.39 1.52 6.91
N TYR A 82 11.49 2.49 6.76
CA TYR A 82 11.70 3.92 7.00
C TYR A 82 11.85 4.20 8.47
N PHE A 83 10.95 3.63 9.29
CA PHE A 83 11.14 3.56 10.72
C PHE A 83 12.51 2.98 11.02
N THR A 84 12.88 1.87 10.38
CA THR A 84 14.20 1.27 10.57
C THR A 84 15.36 2.15 10.08
N THR A 85 15.19 3.01 9.07
CA THR A 85 16.25 3.85 8.50
C THR A 85 16.39 5.15 9.28
N ALA A 86 15.29 5.82 9.62
CA ALA A 86 15.24 6.88 10.61
C ALA A 86 15.80 6.39 11.95
N GLU A 87 15.34 5.24 12.46
CA GLU A 87 15.83 4.59 13.69
C GLU A 87 17.31 4.18 13.57
N ARG A 88 17.79 3.64 12.43
CA ARG A 88 19.22 3.33 12.23
C ARG A 88 20.06 4.61 12.22
N THR A 89 19.59 5.66 11.55
CA THR A 89 20.23 6.97 11.51
C THR A 89 20.26 7.57 12.92
N MET A 90 19.17 7.49 13.68
CA MET A 90 19.09 7.91 15.08
C MET A 90 19.95 7.07 16.01
N ASN A 91 19.94 5.74 15.90
CA ASN A 91 20.79 4.84 16.67
C ASN A 91 22.27 5.14 16.41
N ARG A 92 22.61 5.53 15.19
CA ARG A 92 23.98 5.90 14.81
C ARG A 92 24.35 7.29 15.32
N ILE A 93 23.45 8.26 15.24
CA ILE A 93 23.58 9.57 15.89
C ILE A 93 23.75 9.38 17.41
N HIS A 94 22.91 8.57 18.05
CA HIS A 94 22.99 8.21 19.47
C HIS A 94 24.31 7.51 19.82
N CYS A 95 24.79 6.57 19.00
CA CYS A 95 26.08 5.92 19.20
C CYS A 95 27.23 6.94 19.15
N THR A 96 27.20 7.86 18.19
CA THR A 96 28.21 8.92 18.07
C THR A 96 28.12 9.91 19.22
N LEU A 97 26.92 10.38 19.60
CA LEU A 97 26.68 11.22 20.78
C LEU A 97 27.09 10.53 22.08
N SER A 98 26.81 9.23 22.24
CA SER A 98 27.28 8.41 23.36
C SER A 98 28.80 8.31 23.38
N GLY A 99 29.44 8.18 22.21
CA GLY A 99 30.89 8.21 22.06
C GLY A 99 31.48 9.56 22.47
N ILE A 100 30.86 10.66 22.03
CA ILE A 100 31.22 12.03 22.43
C ILE A 100 31.05 12.21 23.94
N ARG A 101 29.90 11.81 24.49
CA ARG A 101 29.62 11.86 25.94
C ARG A 101 30.62 11.02 26.74
N ARG A 102 30.98 9.82 26.28
CA ARG A 102 32.01 8.98 26.92
C ARG A 102 33.39 9.63 26.86
N ALA A 103 33.74 10.23 25.72
CA ALA A 103 34.98 11.00 25.59
C ALA A 103 34.98 12.16 26.58
N VAL A 104 33.97 13.04 26.55
CA VAL A 104 33.77 14.17 27.48
C VAL A 104 33.76 13.73 28.95
N THR A 105 33.13 12.61 29.29
CA THR A 105 33.09 12.10 30.67
C THR A 105 34.47 11.66 31.16
N LYS A 106 35.32 11.09 30.28
CA LYS A 106 36.73 10.83 30.61
C LYS A 106 37.54 12.12 30.83
N LEU A 107 37.03 13.28 30.39
CA LEU A 107 37.63 14.62 30.57
C LEU A 107 37.12 15.34 31.82
N CYS A 108 35.99 14.93 32.38
CA CYS A 108 35.42 15.54 33.58
C CYS A 108 36.27 15.19 34.82
N TYR A 109 36.57 16.19 35.65
CA TYR A 109 37.16 15.92 36.96
C TYR A 109 36.14 15.15 37.82
N SER A 110 36.38 13.87 38.10
CA SER A 110 35.65 13.18 39.16
C SER A 110 36.19 13.70 40.50
N SER A 111 35.49 14.67 41.08
CA SER A 111 35.76 15.11 42.44
C SER A 111 35.77 13.88 43.37
N ARG A 112 36.96 13.55 43.90
CA ARG A 112 37.13 12.60 45.03
C ARG A 112 36.82 13.25 46.37
N LYS A 113 35.98 14.30 46.44
CA LYS A 113 35.48 14.73 47.75
C LYS A 113 34.62 13.59 48.29
N GLN A 114 35.03 13.04 49.44
CA GLN A 114 34.27 12.04 50.16
C GLN A 114 32.88 12.62 50.46
N LEU A 115 31.84 11.92 50.02
CA LEU A 115 30.48 12.27 50.39
C LEU A 115 30.24 11.89 51.84
N PRO A 116 29.35 12.60 52.56
CA PRO A 116 28.86 12.15 53.86
C PRO A 116 28.32 10.72 53.74
N THR A 117 28.62 9.89 54.73
CA THR A 117 28.41 8.42 54.74
C THR A 117 26.97 7.98 54.45
N ASP A 118 25.99 8.88 54.60
CA ASP A 118 24.55 8.61 54.46
C ASP A 118 23.93 9.07 53.12
N THR A 119 24.73 9.50 52.14
CA THR A 119 24.21 9.87 50.81
C THR A 119 24.45 8.78 49.76
N LYS A 120 23.41 8.40 49.00
CA LYS A 120 23.56 7.53 47.83
C LYS A 120 24.65 8.09 46.94
N THR A 121 25.69 7.30 46.68
CA THR A 121 26.82 7.70 45.85
C THR A 121 26.30 8.11 44.47
N PRO A 122 26.36 9.40 44.08
CA PRO A 122 25.94 9.84 42.77
C PRO A 122 26.84 9.18 41.73
N SER A 123 26.25 8.76 40.62
CA SER A 123 26.97 8.23 39.48
C SER A 123 28.00 9.24 38.96
N VAL A 124 29.00 8.76 38.21
CA VAL A 124 29.99 9.65 37.56
C VAL A 124 29.31 10.72 36.68
N PHE A 125 28.11 10.42 36.17
CA PHE A 125 27.27 11.35 35.41
C PHE A 125 26.71 12.49 36.27
N GLU A 126 26.21 12.18 37.46
CA GLU A 126 25.66 13.18 38.40
C GLU A 126 26.74 14.04 39.07
N ARG A 127 28.02 13.65 38.99
CA ARG A 127 29.16 14.46 39.45
C ARG A 127 29.80 15.31 38.36
N SER A 128 29.37 15.16 37.10
CA SER A 128 29.97 15.85 35.96
C SER A 128 29.41 17.27 35.84
N PRO A 129 30.24 18.32 36.02
CA PRO A 129 29.81 19.71 35.76
C PRO A 129 29.38 19.93 34.31
N LEU A 130 29.89 19.10 33.39
CA LEU A 130 29.60 19.15 31.96
C LEU A 130 28.22 18.57 31.60
N LEU A 131 27.64 17.73 32.46
CA LEU A 131 26.33 17.11 32.23
C LEU A 131 25.21 17.71 33.09
N ASN A 132 25.56 18.40 34.17
CA ASN A 132 24.61 19.05 35.08
C ASN A 132 24.40 20.56 34.78
N GLY A 133 24.83 21.04 33.61
CA GLY A 133 24.61 22.42 33.16
C GLY A 133 25.30 23.51 34.00
N THR A 134 26.24 23.14 34.88
CA THR A 134 26.99 24.07 35.75
C THR A 134 28.43 24.15 35.26
N TYR A 135 28.63 24.76 34.09
CA TYR A 135 29.96 25.10 33.57
C TYR A 135 30.03 26.60 33.25
N SER A 136 31.18 27.21 33.52
CA SER A 136 31.45 28.59 33.09
C SER A 136 31.85 28.55 31.62
N PRO A 137 31.31 29.44 30.77
CA PRO A 137 31.84 29.67 29.44
C PRO A 137 33.34 29.96 29.52
N ASP A 138 34.09 29.54 28.51
CA ASP A 138 35.52 29.80 28.44
C ASP A 138 35.79 31.32 28.44
N LEU A 139 36.61 31.77 29.39
CA LEU A 139 37.02 33.16 29.56
C LEU A 139 37.90 33.68 28.42
N PHE A 140 38.60 32.80 27.69
CA PHE A 140 39.62 33.20 26.70
C PHE A 140 39.17 33.02 25.25
N GLY A 141 38.01 32.40 25.03
CA GLY A 141 37.46 32.14 23.70
C GLY A 141 38.23 31.10 22.88
N LEU A 142 37.59 30.61 21.83
CA LEU A 142 38.11 29.53 20.97
C LEU A 142 39.44 29.89 20.28
N ASP A 143 39.69 31.18 20.02
CA ASP A 143 40.88 31.67 19.34
C ASP A 143 42.16 31.49 20.17
N SER A 144 42.03 31.26 21.48
CA SER A 144 43.15 31.02 22.39
C SER A 144 43.74 29.61 22.28
N TYR A 145 43.07 28.68 21.59
CA TYR A 145 43.53 27.30 21.40
C TYR A 145 44.26 27.09 20.07
N GLY A 146 45.10 26.05 20.01
CA GLY A 146 45.77 25.62 18.78
C GLY A 146 44.78 25.17 17.70
N GLN A 147 45.21 25.25 16.44
CA GLN A 147 44.38 25.01 15.25
C GLN A 147 43.61 23.68 15.29
N ASN A 148 44.22 22.59 15.77
CA ASN A 148 43.56 21.28 15.85
C ASN A 148 42.32 21.28 16.75
N VAL A 149 42.36 22.03 17.86
CA VAL A 149 41.23 22.19 18.79
C VAL A 149 40.12 23.02 18.14
N GLN A 150 40.48 24.11 17.47
CA GLN A 150 39.52 24.95 16.76
C GLN A 150 38.80 24.20 15.64
N GLU A 151 39.53 23.40 14.86
CA GLU A 151 38.96 22.56 13.80
C GLU A 151 38.02 21.49 14.36
N LEU A 152 38.42 20.84 15.45
CA LEU A 152 37.60 19.84 16.14
C LEU A 152 36.30 20.46 16.68
N TYR A 153 36.38 21.64 17.30
CA TYR A 153 35.22 22.37 17.79
C TYR A 153 34.24 22.69 16.66
N LYS A 154 34.74 23.23 15.54
CA LYS A 154 33.92 23.54 14.36
C LYS A 154 33.23 22.31 13.80
N GLU A 155 33.95 21.18 13.72
CA GLU A 155 33.39 19.92 13.22
C GLU A 155 32.30 19.36 14.15
N LEU A 156 32.50 19.49 15.48
CA LEU A 156 31.50 19.08 16.47
C LEU A 156 30.23 19.93 16.38
N VAL A 157 30.36 21.26 16.27
CA VAL A 157 29.22 22.17 16.10
C VAL A 157 28.43 21.83 14.82
N ALA A 158 29.13 21.62 13.70
CA ALA A 158 28.49 21.27 12.43
C ALA A 158 27.78 19.90 12.49
N TYR A 159 28.41 18.92 13.14
CA TYR A 159 27.82 17.61 13.37
C TYR A 159 26.54 17.69 14.22
N LEU A 160 26.57 18.41 15.35
CA LEU A 160 25.42 18.55 16.25
C LEU A 160 24.24 19.21 15.54
N LYS A 161 24.50 20.27 14.76
CA LYS A 161 23.46 20.93 13.95
C LYS A 161 22.83 19.97 12.93
N THR A 162 23.65 19.21 12.22
CA THR A 162 23.14 18.22 11.24
C THR A 162 22.35 17.10 11.92
N ALA A 163 22.76 16.68 13.11
CA ALA A 163 22.06 15.68 13.90
C ALA A 163 20.68 16.19 14.37
N GLU A 164 20.61 17.43 14.87
CA GLU A 164 19.38 18.11 15.25
C GLU A 164 18.41 18.22 14.05
N GLU A 165 18.90 18.65 12.89
CA GLU A 165 18.10 18.71 11.67
C GLU A 165 17.55 17.33 11.25
N ASN A 166 18.35 16.27 11.35
CA ASN A 166 17.90 14.90 11.05
C ASN A 166 16.79 14.45 12.00
N ILE A 167 16.93 14.75 13.29
CA ILE A 167 15.93 14.37 14.30
C ILE A 167 14.62 15.10 14.05
N ALA A 168 14.67 16.42 13.80
CA ALA A 168 13.49 17.21 13.50
C ALA A 168 12.72 16.68 12.28
N LEU A 169 13.42 16.38 11.18
CA LEU A 169 12.79 15.83 9.96
C LEU A 169 12.11 14.48 10.22
N CYS A 170 12.74 13.61 11.00
CA CYS A 170 12.14 12.31 11.30
C CYS A 170 10.91 12.44 12.21
N ILE A 171 10.97 13.32 13.22
CA ILE A 171 9.82 13.59 14.11
C ILE A 171 8.65 14.14 13.29
N GLU A 172 8.91 15.06 12.37
CA GLU A 172 7.88 15.63 11.48
C GLU A 172 7.15 14.55 10.68
N VAL A 173 7.89 13.66 10.03
CA VAL A 173 7.32 12.57 9.21
C VAL A 173 6.51 11.58 10.06
N ILE A 174 7.03 11.19 11.23
CA ILE A 174 6.35 10.25 12.14
C ILE A 174 5.08 10.86 12.71
N ASN A 175 5.13 12.12 13.15
CA ASN A 175 3.96 12.81 13.66
C ASN A 175 2.89 12.92 12.59
N ARG A 176 3.27 13.25 11.35
CA ARG A 176 2.32 13.33 10.24
C ARG A 176 1.70 11.98 9.91
N GLU A 177 2.48 10.90 9.98
CA GLU A 177 1.97 9.54 9.78
C GLU A 177 0.96 9.16 10.87
N ASN A 178 1.28 9.44 12.14
CA ASN A 178 0.39 9.22 13.28
C ASN A 178 -0.90 10.03 13.16
N ASP A 179 -0.81 11.29 12.73
CA ASP A 179 -1.98 12.14 12.48
C ASP A 179 -2.89 11.51 11.40
N ILE A 180 -2.32 11.01 10.30
CA ILE A 180 -3.09 10.35 9.23
C ILE A 180 -3.75 9.06 9.75
N ARG A 181 -3.03 8.25 10.54
CA ARG A 181 -3.58 7.03 11.16
C ARG A 181 -4.73 7.33 12.12
N GLN A 182 -4.69 8.46 12.83
CA GLN A 182 -5.75 8.91 13.72
C GLN A 182 -6.93 9.59 13.00
N ASN A 183 -6.78 9.90 11.70
CA ASN A 183 -7.82 10.52 10.87
C ASN A 183 -8.22 9.59 9.71
N PRO A 184 -9.14 8.63 9.93
CA PRO A 184 -9.52 7.63 8.93
C PRO A 184 -10.01 8.20 7.60
N GLY A 185 -10.59 9.41 7.59
CA GLY A 185 -11.00 10.08 6.36
C GLY A 185 -9.82 10.47 5.48
N GLU A 186 -8.79 11.07 6.07
CA GLU A 186 -7.58 11.50 5.36
C GLU A 186 -6.82 10.28 4.80
N CYS A 187 -6.69 9.21 5.60
CA CYS A 187 -6.08 7.96 5.15
C CYS A 187 -6.82 7.34 3.96
N MET A 188 -8.16 7.37 3.97
CA MET A 188 -8.97 6.86 2.85
C MET A 188 -8.81 7.71 1.58
N GLU A 189 -8.79 9.04 1.70
CA GLU A 189 -8.54 9.91 0.54
C GLU A 189 -7.18 9.61 -0.10
N LEU A 190 -6.16 9.37 0.74
CA LEU A 190 -4.83 9.01 0.30
C LEU A 190 -4.80 7.62 -0.36
N HIS A 191 -5.44 6.64 0.27
CA HIS A 191 -5.62 5.30 -0.26
C HIS A 191 -6.23 5.35 -1.67
N ASP A 192 -7.34 6.06 -1.84
CA ASP A 192 -8.08 6.14 -3.10
C ASP A 192 -7.27 6.86 -4.18
N LYS A 193 -6.59 7.95 -3.83
CA LYS A 193 -5.67 8.66 -4.73
C LYS A 193 -4.55 7.72 -5.22
N CYS A 194 -3.90 6.99 -4.32
CA CYS A 194 -2.85 6.04 -4.67
C CYS A 194 -3.40 4.85 -5.45
N TYR A 195 -4.62 4.41 -5.16
CA TYR A 195 -5.29 3.32 -5.85
C TYR A 195 -5.51 3.68 -7.31
N ASP A 196 -6.06 4.87 -7.57
CA ASP A 196 -6.32 5.36 -8.92
C ASP A 196 -5.04 5.46 -9.75
N ILE A 197 -3.96 5.98 -9.17
CA ILE A 197 -2.65 6.08 -9.85
C ILE A 197 -2.16 4.69 -10.25
N THR A 198 -2.12 3.75 -9.31
CA THR A 198 -1.66 2.37 -9.56
C THR A 198 -2.57 1.65 -10.55
N PHE A 199 -3.88 1.83 -10.45
CA PHE A 199 -4.87 1.29 -11.38
C PHE A 199 -4.60 1.76 -12.81
N GLN A 200 -4.37 3.07 -13.03
CA GLN A 200 -4.09 3.59 -14.37
C GLN A 200 -2.79 3.03 -14.95
N HIS A 201 -1.74 2.91 -14.13
CA HIS A 201 -0.47 2.31 -14.56
C HIS A 201 -0.61 0.82 -14.90
N SER A 202 -1.45 0.09 -14.16
CA SER A 202 -1.63 -1.37 -14.29
C SER A 202 -2.78 -1.79 -15.20
N LYS A 203 -3.50 -0.83 -15.80
CA LYS A 203 -4.70 -1.06 -16.62
C LYS A 203 -4.54 -2.15 -17.68
N ARG A 204 -3.41 -2.17 -18.39
CA ARG A 204 -3.13 -3.17 -19.44
C ARG A 204 -3.02 -4.59 -18.89
N ILE A 205 -2.55 -4.76 -17.66
CA ILE A 205 -2.42 -6.06 -16.99
C ILE A 205 -3.81 -6.52 -16.54
N ILE A 206 -4.56 -5.64 -15.89
CA ILE A 206 -5.95 -5.87 -15.47
C ILE A 206 -6.81 -6.31 -16.66
N ASP A 207 -6.70 -5.60 -17.80
CA ASP A 207 -7.44 -5.93 -19.02
C ASP A 207 -7.11 -7.31 -19.59
N ARG A 208 -5.88 -7.81 -19.42
CA ARG A 208 -5.52 -9.18 -19.85
C ARG A 208 -6.01 -10.23 -18.86
N LEU A 209 -5.93 -9.94 -17.56
CA LEU A 209 -6.30 -10.87 -16.51
C LEU A 209 -7.82 -11.05 -16.38
N LYS A 210 -8.62 -10.01 -16.68
CA LYS A 210 -10.09 -10.10 -16.60
C LYS A 210 -10.66 -11.13 -17.58
N ASP A 211 -10.06 -11.27 -18.75
CA ASP A 211 -10.46 -12.22 -19.80
C ASP A 211 -9.82 -13.62 -19.60
N SER A 212 -8.90 -13.74 -18.65
CA SER A 212 -8.24 -15.00 -18.32
C SER A 212 -9.08 -15.84 -17.34
N ASN A 213 -9.04 -17.16 -17.51
CA ASN A 213 -9.62 -18.12 -16.56
C ASN A 213 -8.74 -18.33 -15.31
N ALA A 214 -7.74 -17.49 -15.08
CA ALA A 214 -6.91 -17.58 -13.88
C ALA A 214 -7.76 -17.33 -12.63
N ASN A 215 -7.53 -18.13 -11.59
CA ASN A 215 -8.02 -17.84 -10.26
C ASN A 215 -7.24 -16.62 -9.74
N ILE A 216 -7.95 -15.57 -9.36
CA ILE A 216 -7.35 -14.33 -8.86
C ILE A 216 -7.67 -14.30 -7.38
N ASP A 217 -6.62 -14.45 -6.58
CA ASP A 217 -6.71 -14.53 -5.13
C ASP A 217 -5.61 -13.65 -4.53
N ASN A 218 -5.95 -12.89 -3.49
CA ASN A 218 -5.03 -11.99 -2.82
C ASN A 218 -5.45 -11.85 -1.35
N ASP A 219 -4.53 -12.17 -0.44
CA ASP A 219 -4.80 -12.19 1.00
C ASP A 219 -5.21 -10.83 1.56
N ILE A 220 -4.65 -9.73 1.02
CA ILE A 220 -4.96 -8.35 1.46
C ILE A 220 -6.39 -8.00 1.06
N MET A 221 -6.77 -8.30 -0.19
CA MET A 221 -8.13 -8.10 -0.70
C MET A 221 -9.13 -8.91 0.13
N ASN A 222 -8.86 -10.19 0.38
CA ASN A 222 -9.73 -11.04 1.17
C ASN A 222 -9.85 -10.55 2.62
N GLY A 223 -8.73 -10.11 3.22
CA GLY A 223 -8.70 -9.50 4.55
C GLY A 223 -9.63 -8.29 4.64
N ILE A 224 -9.52 -7.35 3.70
CA ILE A 224 -10.39 -6.16 3.67
C ILE A 224 -11.87 -6.53 3.42
N MET A 225 -12.15 -7.49 2.54
CA MET A 225 -13.53 -7.92 2.23
C MET A 225 -14.20 -8.68 3.38
N THR A 226 -13.44 -9.34 4.24
CA THR A 226 -13.95 -10.13 5.37
C THR A 226 -13.93 -9.38 6.70
N ALA A 227 -13.31 -8.21 6.75
CA ALA A 227 -13.25 -7.37 7.93
C ALA A 227 -14.64 -6.83 8.31
N GLU A 228 -14.90 -6.72 9.61
CA GLU A 228 -16.11 -6.07 10.14
C GLU A 228 -16.13 -4.57 9.77
N ASN A 229 -14.97 -3.93 9.78
CA ASN A 229 -14.77 -2.56 9.35
C ASN A 229 -13.61 -2.45 8.35
N ALA A 230 -13.94 -2.42 7.06
CA ALA A 230 -12.95 -2.29 5.99
C ALA A 230 -12.10 -1.01 6.08
N GLN A 231 -12.66 0.08 6.62
CA GLN A 231 -11.93 1.35 6.77
C GLN A 231 -10.84 1.24 7.84
N GLU A 232 -11.12 0.58 8.96
CA GLU A 232 -10.12 0.32 10.00
C GLU A 232 -8.99 -0.55 9.45
N THR A 233 -9.29 -1.62 8.71
CA THR A 233 -8.28 -2.46 8.09
C THR A 233 -7.42 -1.70 7.06
N ILE A 234 -8.00 -0.78 6.29
CA ILE A 234 -7.23 0.08 5.38
C ILE A 234 -6.28 0.99 6.18
N VAL A 235 -6.76 1.63 7.25
CA VAL A 235 -5.91 2.46 8.11
C VAL A 235 -4.77 1.65 8.74
N GLU A 236 -5.03 0.42 9.20
CA GLU A 236 -4.00 -0.48 9.73
C GLU A 236 -2.94 -0.85 8.69
N LEU A 237 -3.32 -0.94 7.41
CA LEU A 237 -2.42 -1.27 6.31
C LEU A 237 -1.60 -0.08 5.79
N PHE A 238 -1.89 1.14 6.23
CA PHE A 238 -1.15 2.34 5.83
C PHE A 238 0.34 2.21 6.17
N HIS A 239 1.21 2.37 5.16
CA HIS A 239 2.66 2.15 5.23
C HIS A 239 3.11 0.76 5.73
N MET A 240 2.20 -0.22 5.77
CA MET A 240 2.54 -1.62 6.06
C MET A 240 2.81 -2.45 4.80
N LEU A 241 2.34 -1.97 3.65
CA LEU A 241 2.47 -2.62 2.34
C LEU A 241 3.64 -2.04 1.55
N ASN A 242 4.44 -2.89 0.91
CA ASN A 242 5.42 -2.43 -0.07
C ASN A 242 4.75 -2.15 -1.43
N VAL A 243 5.48 -1.55 -2.38
CA VAL A 243 4.90 -1.15 -3.68
C VAL A 243 4.42 -2.36 -4.48
N ASP A 244 5.13 -3.48 -4.39
CA ASP A 244 4.75 -4.72 -5.09
C ASP A 244 3.45 -5.32 -4.53
N GLN A 245 3.34 -5.41 -3.20
CA GLN A 245 2.14 -5.89 -2.49
C GLN A 245 0.94 -5.00 -2.77
N TRP A 246 1.14 -3.68 -2.77
CA TRP A 246 0.10 -2.71 -3.13
C TRP A 246 -0.34 -2.87 -4.58
N THR A 247 0.62 -3.00 -5.50
CA THR A 247 0.33 -3.18 -6.92
C THR A 247 -0.43 -4.47 -7.18
N ASP A 248 -0.04 -5.57 -6.53
CA ASP A 248 -0.74 -6.85 -6.61
C ASP A 248 -2.16 -6.76 -6.06
N TYR A 249 -2.35 -6.13 -4.89
CA TYR A 249 -3.67 -5.84 -4.31
C TYR A 249 -4.58 -5.08 -5.29
N VAL A 250 -4.09 -3.97 -5.85
CA VAL A 250 -4.86 -3.13 -6.78
C VAL A 250 -5.25 -3.92 -8.03
N ILE A 251 -4.31 -4.67 -8.62
CA ILE A 251 -4.57 -5.48 -9.81
C ILE A 251 -5.61 -6.55 -9.51
N CYS A 252 -5.45 -7.28 -8.41
CA CYS A 252 -6.37 -8.36 -8.04
C CYS A 252 -7.78 -7.83 -7.78
N ARG A 253 -7.92 -6.80 -6.94
CA ARG A 253 -9.20 -6.16 -6.63
C ARG A 253 -9.89 -5.65 -7.89
N ALA A 254 -9.19 -4.85 -8.70
CA ALA A 254 -9.75 -4.30 -9.93
C ALA A 254 -10.16 -5.38 -10.94
N THR A 255 -9.40 -6.48 -11.00
CA THR A 255 -9.73 -7.57 -11.92
C THR A 255 -10.93 -8.39 -11.43
N VAL A 256 -11.05 -8.63 -10.13
CA VAL A 256 -12.23 -9.28 -9.53
C VAL A 256 -13.48 -8.42 -9.73
N GLU A 257 -13.40 -7.11 -9.51
CA GLU A 257 -14.50 -6.16 -9.77
C GLU A 257 -14.85 -6.12 -11.27
N ALA A 258 -13.86 -6.10 -12.16
CA ALA A 258 -14.07 -6.17 -13.60
C ALA A 258 -14.74 -7.50 -14.01
N LYS A 259 -14.28 -8.64 -13.50
CA LYS A 259 -14.93 -9.96 -13.69
C LYS A 259 -16.33 -10.00 -13.10
N ALA A 260 -16.58 -9.31 -11.99
CA ALA A 260 -17.90 -9.23 -11.37
C ALA A 260 -18.90 -8.44 -12.22
N THR A 261 -18.47 -7.45 -13.03
CA THR A 261 -19.36 -6.85 -14.06
C THR A 261 -19.78 -7.86 -15.12
N GLY A 262 -18.93 -8.86 -15.42
CA GLY A 262 -19.33 -10.22 -15.81
C GLY A 262 -19.90 -10.43 -17.22
N LEU A 263 -19.93 -9.40 -18.06
CA LEU A 263 -20.44 -9.46 -19.43
C LEU A 263 -19.28 -9.47 -20.44
N SER A 264 -19.28 -10.44 -21.34
CA SER A 264 -18.39 -10.47 -22.50
C SER A 264 -18.73 -9.35 -23.49
N THR A 265 -17.78 -8.99 -24.35
CA THR A 265 -17.98 -7.99 -25.41
C THR A 265 -19.17 -8.31 -26.32
N THR A 266 -19.43 -9.59 -26.57
CA THR A 266 -20.59 -10.05 -27.36
C THR A 266 -21.90 -9.87 -26.60
N GLU A 267 -21.93 -10.17 -25.29
CA GLU A 267 -23.11 -9.98 -24.45
C GLU A 267 -23.44 -8.50 -24.24
N LEU A 268 -22.41 -7.65 -24.11
CA LEU A 268 -22.58 -6.19 -24.07
C LEU A 268 -23.21 -5.65 -25.35
N ARG A 269 -22.82 -6.18 -26.52
CA ARG A 269 -23.43 -5.81 -27.81
C ARG A 269 -24.87 -6.29 -27.91
N LEU A 270 -25.16 -7.52 -27.47
CA LEU A 270 -26.48 -8.13 -27.60
C LEU A 270 -27.51 -7.54 -26.62
N TRP A 271 -27.12 -7.26 -25.38
CA TRP A 271 -28.06 -6.91 -24.32
C TRP A 271 -27.76 -5.59 -23.58
N GLY A 272 -26.58 -5.00 -23.77
CA GLY A 272 -26.16 -3.81 -23.01
C GLY A 272 -25.81 -4.12 -21.55
N ARG A 273 -25.36 -3.10 -20.81
CA ARG A 273 -24.95 -3.27 -19.40
C ARG A 273 -26.16 -3.49 -18.47
N GLU A 274 -27.28 -2.87 -18.80
CA GLU A 274 -28.48 -2.85 -17.95
C GLU A 274 -29.15 -4.23 -17.83
N ASN A 275 -28.98 -5.13 -18.81
CA ASN A 275 -29.69 -6.40 -18.90
C ASN A 275 -28.89 -7.61 -18.38
N LYS A 276 -28.03 -7.39 -17.36
CA LYS A 276 -27.19 -8.45 -16.79
C LYS A 276 -27.99 -9.69 -16.34
N ALA A 277 -29.17 -9.49 -15.75
CA ALA A 277 -30.05 -10.59 -15.32
C ALA A 277 -30.47 -11.50 -16.49
N GLN A 278 -30.79 -10.93 -17.64
CA GLN A 278 -31.14 -11.69 -18.85
C GLN A 278 -29.95 -12.51 -19.35
N VAL A 279 -28.75 -11.92 -19.35
CA VAL A 279 -27.52 -12.61 -19.78
C VAL A 279 -27.24 -13.83 -18.91
N MET A 280 -27.42 -13.71 -17.60
CA MET A 280 -27.23 -14.84 -16.68
C MET A 280 -28.25 -15.97 -16.92
N LYS A 281 -29.52 -15.62 -17.19
CA LYS A 281 -30.54 -16.61 -17.58
C LYS A 281 -30.19 -17.33 -18.87
N VAL A 282 -29.71 -16.60 -19.89
CA VAL A 282 -29.29 -17.18 -21.18
C VAL A 282 -28.11 -18.13 -21.01
N ARG A 283 -27.08 -17.75 -20.24
CA ARG A 283 -25.92 -18.62 -19.95
C ARG A 283 -26.36 -19.94 -19.30
N LYS A 284 -27.21 -19.84 -18.27
CA LYS A 284 -27.76 -21.01 -17.55
C LYS A 284 -28.58 -21.91 -18.48
N LEU A 285 -29.43 -21.32 -19.32
CA LEU A 285 -30.20 -22.07 -20.31
C LEU A 285 -29.31 -22.83 -21.29
N LEU A 286 -28.29 -22.17 -21.87
CA LEU A 286 -27.39 -22.82 -22.84
C LEU A 286 -26.55 -23.94 -22.23
N ALA A 287 -26.16 -23.80 -20.96
CA ALA A 287 -25.42 -24.84 -20.23
C ALA A 287 -26.25 -26.12 -20.01
N HIS A 288 -27.57 -25.98 -19.89
CA HIS A 288 -28.48 -27.08 -19.54
C HIS A 288 -29.52 -27.38 -20.63
N ILE A 289 -29.35 -26.86 -21.84
CA ILE A 289 -30.36 -26.94 -22.91
C ILE A 289 -30.72 -28.38 -23.31
N ASP A 290 -29.80 -29.33 -23.11
CA ASP A 290 -30.03 -30.74 -23.41
C ASP A 290 -30.95 -31.43 -22.40
N ALA A 291 -31.12 -30.86 -21.20
CA ALA A 291 -32.05 -31.32 -20.17
C ALA A 291 -33.45 -30.68 -20.30
N LEU A 292 -33.63 -29.77 -21.26
CA LEU A 292 -34.90 -29.10 -21.49
C LEU A 292 -35.84 -30.02 -22.28
N GLU A 293 -37.05 -30.23 -21.77
CA GLU A 293 -38.08 -31.06 -22.41
C GLU A 293 -39.15 -30.18 -23.10
N ILE A 294 -38.86 -29.72 -24.32
CA ILE A 294 -39.80 -28.98 -25.18
C ILE A 294 -39.91 -29.68 -26.53
N ASP A 295 -41.12 -29.72 -27.07
CA ASP A 295 -41.36 -30.20 -28.43
C ASP A 295 -40.53 -29.44 -29.46
N LYS A 296 -39.95 -30.19 -30.40
CA LYS A 296 -39.14 -29.65 -31.50
C LYS A 296 -37.88 -28.89 -31.05
N ILE A 297 -37.29 -29.16 -29.88
CA ILE A 297 -35.97 -28.58 -29.53
C ILE A 297 -34.91 -28.99 -30.54
N LYS A 298 -34.81 -30.30 -30.86
CA LYS A 298 -33.82 -30.82 -31.80
C LYS A 298 -34.44 -31.31 -33.10
N ARG A 299 -33.71 -31.18 -34.20
CA ARG A 299 -33.97 -31.79 -35.51
C ARG A 299 -32.68 -32.46 -35.98
N ARG A 300 -32.69 -33.79 -36.13
CA ARG A 300 -31.52 -34.59 -36.56
C ARG A 300 -30.24 -34.22 -35.78
N ASN A 301 -30.35 -34.23 -34.45
CA ASN A 301 -29.26 -33.93 -33.49
C ASN A 301 -28.79 -32.47 -33.39
N ALA A 302 -29.33 -31.55 -34.19
CA ALA A 302 -29.06 -30.12 -34.05
C ALA A 302 -30.24 -29.38 -33.41
N LEU A 303 -29.99 -28.29 -32.69
CA LEU A 303 -31.06 -27.37 -32.24
C LEU A 303 -31.85 -26.91 -33.46
N SER A 304 -33.18 -27.02 -33.39
CA SER A 304 -34.07 -26.75 -34.51
C SER A 304 -34.18 -25.26 -34.80
N GLY A 305 -34.52 -24.92 -36.05
CA GLY A 305 -34.77 -23.53 -36.44
C GLY A 305 -35.93 -22.91 -35.66
N TYR A 306 -36.90 -23.73 -35.26
CA TYR A 306 -38.07 -23.30 -34.49
C TYR A 306 -37.64 -22.88 -33.08
N PHE A 307 -36.85 -23.73 -32.40
CA PHE A 307 -36.35 -23.45 -31.07
C PHE A 307 -35.47 -22.20 -31.06
N VAL A 308 -34.49 -22.12 -31.97
CA VAL A 308 -33.57 -20.97 -32.03
C VAL A 308 -34.33 -19.67 -32.33
N MET A 309 -35.33 -19.72 -33.21
CA MET A 309 -36.18 -18.55 -33.49
C MET A 309 -36.96 -18.12 -32.24
N ARG A 310 -37.62 -19.04 -31.53
CA ARG A 310 -38.35 -18.72 -30.28
C ARG A 310 -37.42 -18.19 -29.19
N LEU A 311 -36.21 -18.73 -29.11
CA LEU A 311 -35.17 -18.24 -28.20
C LEU A 311 -34.76 -16.79 -28.52
N MET A 312 -34.67 -16.40 -29.79
CA MET A 312 -34.38 -15.01 -30.18
C MET A 312 -35.43 -14.03 -29.63
N TYR A 313 -36.71 -14.40 -29.67
CA TYR A 313 -37.80 -13.60 -29.09
C TYR A 313 -37.74 -13.56 -27.57
N TRP A 314 -37.46 -14.69 -26.90
CA TRP A 314 -37.30 -14.72 -25.45
C TRP A 314 -36.11 -13.88 -24.98
N CYS A 315 -35.00 -13.88 -25.74
CA CYS A 315 -33.85 -13.01 -25.52
C CYS A 315 -34.11 -11.52 -25.83
N ASN A 316 -35.31 -11.15 -26.27
CA ASN A 316 -35.74 -9.80 -26.63
C ASN A 316 -34.88 -9.12 -27.72
N ILE A 317 -34.31 -9.91 -28.64
CA ILE A 317 -33.55 -9.37 -29.79
C ILE A 317 -34.53 -9.04 -30.91
N LYS A 318 -34.85 -7.75 -31.07
CA LYS A 318 -35.81 -7.25 -32.07
C LYS A 318 -35.16 -6.88 -33.41
N ASP A 319 -33.86 -6.59 -33.40
CA ASP A 319 -33.13 -6.18 -34.59
C ASP A 319 -32.62 -7.39 -35.40
N ASN A 320 -33.00 -7.43 -36.67
CA ASN A 320 -32.55 -8.45 -37.61
C ASN A 320 -31.03 -8.48 -37.80
N SER A 321 -30.35 -7.34 -37.61
CA SER A 321 -28.89 -7.25 -37.71
C SER A 321 -28.18 -8.04 -36.61
N MET A 322 -28.83 -8.22 -35.45
CA MET A 322 -28.28 -8.86 -34.26
C MET A 322 -28.53 -10.37 -34.22
N HIS A 323 -29.36 -10.90 -35.13
CA HIS A 323 -29.67 -12.33 -35.17
C HIS A 323 -28.45 -13.20 -35.51
N SER A 324 -27.55 -12.74 -36.38
CA SER A 324 -26.29 -13.45 -36.65
C SER A 324 -25.39 -13.45 -35.43
N LEU A 325 -25.26 -12.31 -34.75
CA LEU A 325 -24.45 -12.20 -33.55
C LEU A 325 -24.95 -13.10 -32.41
N LEU A 326 -26.27 -13.20 -32.23
CA LEU A 326 -26.86 -14.11 -31.26
C LEU A 326 -26.64 -15.57 -31.66
N LEU A 327 -26.73 -15.91 -32.94
CA LEU A 327 -26.45 -17.28 -33.41
C LEU A 327 -25.00 -17.67 -33.17
N ASP A 328 -24.06 -16.76 -33.44
CA ASP A 328 -22.63 -16.97 -33.16
C ASP A 328 -22.42 -17.18 -31.66
N TYR A 329 -23.05 -16.34 -30.83
CA TYR A 329 -22.99 -16.48 -29.37
C TYR A 329 -23.53 -17.84 -28.89
N ILE A 330 -24.68 -18.30 -29.39
CA ILE A 330 -25.23 -19.62 -29.03
C ILE A 330 -24.27 -20.72 -29.51
N THR A 331 -23.71 -20.60 -30.71
CA THR A 331 -22.78 -21.58 -31.29
C THR A 331 -21.49 -21.70 -30.47
N SER A 332 -20.99 -20.58 -29.94
CA SER A 332 -19.80 -20.59 -29.07
C SER A 332 -20.06 -21.16 -27.67
N ASN A 333 -21.30 -21.10 -27.18
CA ASN A 333 -21.64 -21.45 -25.80
C ASN A 333 -22.41 -22.78 -25.66
N TYR A 334 -22.99 -23.31 -26.74
CA TYR A 334 -23.64 -24.61 -26.76
C TYR A 334 -22.71 -25.69 -27.32
N LYS A 335 -22.54 -26.79 -26.59
CA LYS A 335 -21.64 -27.89 -26.96
C LYS A 335 -22.17 -28.80 -28.09
N GLY A 336 -23.45 -28.68 -28.45
CA GLY A 336 -24.09 -29.48 -29.50
C GLY A 336 -24.16 -28.79 -30.86
N GLN A 337 -24.80 -29.45 -31.83
CA GLN A 337 -24.96 -28.90 -33.18
C GLN A 337 -26.13 -27.92 -33.26
N ILE A 338 -26.03 -26.92 -34.14
CA ILE A 338 -27.07 -25.91 -34.37
C ILE A 338 -27.37 -25.83 -35.86
N VAL A 339 -28.64 -25.63 -36.22
CA VAL A 339 -29.02 -25.42 -37.62
C VAL A 339 -28.45 -24.13 -38.19
N LYS A 340 -28.21 -24.11 -39.51
CA LYS A 340 -27.78 -22.92 -40.22
C LYS A 340 -28.85 -21.82 -40.20
N MET A 341 -28.41 -20.56 -40.31
CA MET A 341 -29.28 -19.37 -40.34
C MET A 341 -30.44 -19.46 -41.34
N GLY A 342 -30.26 -20.13 -42.48
CA GLY A 342 -31.33 -20.33 -43.47
C GLY A 342 -32.55 -21.08 -42.92
N ALA A 343 -32.33 -22.06 -42.03
CA ALA A 343 -33.42 -22.80 -41.39
C ALA A 343 -34.19 -21.93 -40.38
N ILE A 344 -33.49 -21.03 -39.67
CA ILE A 344 -34.09 -20.07 -38.73
C ILE A 344 -34.94 -19.06 -39.50
N LYS A 345 -34.43 -18.53 -40.63
CA LYS A 345 -35.18 -17.62 -41.52
C LYS A 345 -36.44 -18.27 -42.09
N ALA A 346 -36.37 -19.55 -42.46
CA ALA A 346 -37.54 -20.29 -42.93
C ALA A 346 -38.64 -20.41 -41.86
N GLU A 347 -38.27 -20.68 -40.60
CA GLU A 347 -39.23 -20.71 -39.48
C GLU A 347 -39.80 -19.33 -39.17
N LYS A 348 -38.98 -18.28 -39.26
CA LYS A 348 -39.45 -16.89 -39.13
C LYS A 348 -40.52 -16.56 -40.19
N HIS A 349 -40.31 -16.99 -41.44
CA HIS A 349 -41.27 -16.77 -42.53
C HIS A 349 -42.56 -17.55 -42.31
N LYS A 350 -42.50 -18.78 -41.79
CA LYS A 350 -43.71 -19.54 -41.42
C LYS A 350 -44.52 -18.82 -40.35
N LEU A 351 -43.84 -18.24 -39.37
CA LEU A 351 -44.47 -17.51 -38.27
C LEU A 351 -45.10 -16.17 -38.69
N ALA A 352 -44.69 -15.62 -39.84
CA ALA A 352 -45.38 -14.48 -40.46
C ALA A 352 -46.75 -14.86 -41.07
N HIS A 353 -47.01 -16.14 -41.30
CA HIS A 353 -48.27 -16.65 -41.86
C HIS A 353 -49.19 -17.29 -40.81
N ILE A 354 -48.78 -17.32 -39.54
CA ILE A 354 -49.60 -17.79 -38.43
C ILE A 354 -50.38 -16.60 -37.86
N ASP A 355 -51.61 -16.82 -37.39
CA ASP A 355 -52.39 -15.77 -36.77
C ASP A 355 -51.64 -15.17 -35.55
N ASN A 356 -51.77 -13.87 -35.37
CA ASN A 356 -51.08 -13.14 -34.31
C ASN A 356 -51.47 -13.64 -32.91
N SER A 357 -52.70 -14.13 -32.73
CA SER A 357 -53.14 -14.69 -31.45
C SER A 357 -52.47 -16.04 -31.14
N GLU A 358 -52.42 -16.93 -32.13
CA GLU A 358 -51.80 -18.25 -32.00
C GLU A 358 -50.29 -18.13 -31.82
N ASN A 359 -49.63 -17.24 -32.57
CA ASN A 359 -48.19 -17.03 -32.43
C ASN A 359 -47.82 -16.49 -31.04
N LYS A 360 -48.63 -15.56 -30.49
CA LYS A 360 -48.46 -15.07 -29.12
C LYS A 360 -48.63 -16.21 -28.11
N ALA A 361 -49.66 -17.04 -28.25
CA ALA A 361 -49.90 -18.17 -27.35
C ALA A 361 -48.73 -19.16 -27.36
N GLN A 362 -48.20 -19.51 -28.54
CA GLN A 362 -47.02 -20.38 -28.67
C GLN A 362 -45.75 -19.76 -28.05
N GLN A 363 -45.56 -18.44 -28.16
CA GLN A 363 -44.44 -17.76 -27.51
C GLN A 363 -44.60 -17.73 -25.98
N THR A 364 -45.82 -17.49 -25.48
CA THR A 364 -46.10 -17.50 -24.05
C THR A 364 -45.86 -18.88 -23.45
N ASP A 365 -46.31 -19.96 -24.11
CA ASP A 365 -46.02 -21.34 -23.71
C ASP A 365 -44.51 -21.62 -23.68
N PHE A 366 -43.78 -21.20 -24.72
CA PHE A 366 -42.32 -21.32 -24.78
C PHE A 366 -41.62 -20.60 -23.62
N ASN A 367 -42.00 -19.33 -23.37
CA ASN A 367 -41.46 -18.54 -22.27
C ASN A 367 -41.74 -19.22 -20.93
N GLN A 368 -42.96 -19.70 -20.70
CA GLN A 368 -43.33 -20.37 -19.45
C GLN A 368 -42.51 -21.64 -19.24
N LYS A 369 -42.30 -22.46 -20.28
CA LYS A 369 -41.48 -23.66 -20.20
C LYS A 369 -40.02 -23.35 -19.85
N ILE A 370 -39.45 -22.30 -20.44
CA ILE A 370 -38.08 -21.86 -20.10
C ILE A 370 -38.01 -21.34 -18.67
N GLU A 371 -38.93 -20.48 -18.24
CA GLU A 371 -38.89 -19.93 -16.88
C GLU A 371 -39.11 -21.02 -15.82
N ASN A 372 -40.02 -21.97 -16.06
CA ASN A 372 -40.23 -23.12 -15.18
C ASN A 372 -38.97 -24.00 -15.09
N PHE A 373 -38.31 -24.25 -16.22
CA PHE A 373 -37.06 -24.99 -16.28
C PHE A 373 -35.93 -24.26 -15.54
N LEU A 374 -35.79 -22.95 -15.73
CA LEU A 374 -34.75 -22.17 -15.05
C LEU A 374 -34.98 -22.07 -13.54
N ALA A 375 -36.23 -22.15 -13.09
CA ALA A 375 -36.62 -22.16 -11.68
C ALA A 375 -36.39 -23.52 -10.99
N SER A 376 -36.18 -24.61 -11.73
CA SER A 376 -35.88 -25.93 -11.15
C SER A 376 -34.40 -26.13 -10.78
N PHE A 377 -33.58 -25.08 -10.91
CA PHE A 377 -32.16 -25.02 -10.57
C PHE A 377 -31.91 -23.79 -9.70
#